data_AF-A0A0C2MUD8-F1
#
_entry.id   AF-A0A0C2MUD8-F1
#
_cell.length_a   1.000
_cell.length_b   1.000
_cell.length_c   1.000
_cell.angle_alpha   90.00
_cell.angle_beta   90.00
_cell.angle_gamma   90.00
#
_symmetry.space_group_name_H-M   'P 1'
#
loop_
_entity.id
_entity.type
_entity.pdbx_description
1 polymer ?
#
loop_
_entity_poly.entity_id
_entity_poly.type
_entity_poly.pdbx_seq_one_letter_code
_entity_poly.pdbx_strand_id
1 'polypeptide(L)'
;MTTNLRVVAEAGLPASSAISLEVKYLDQLYQKSPISFANNVHLMKLKVNNPVLLLLGSDDKRVTMDQGLQFYRNLKARNCDVKVMIYQDGHTLESSEIQTSMSMEILNFLKRITAKSKTQ
;
A
#
# COMPACT_ATOMS: atom_id res chain seq x y z
N MET A 1 9.63 19.11 6.00
CA MET A 1 9.75 18.54 7.36
C MET A 1 8.39 18.61 8.08
N THR A 2 7.34 18.02 7.49
CA THR A 2 5.94 18.15 7.93
C THR A 2 5.17 16.82 7.88
N THR A 3 5.77 15.76 7.35
CA THR A 3 5.10 14.49 7.01
C THR A 3 4.62 13.73 8.25
N ASN A 4 5.34 13.81 9.38
CA ASN A 4 5.00 13.03 10.59
C ASN A 4 3.76 13.55 11.32
N LEU A 5 3.50 14.86 11.30
CA LEU A 5 2.32 15.43 11.98
C LEU A 5 1.01 15.09 11.26
N ARG A 6 1.07 14.94 9.93
CA ARG A 6 -0.10 14.62 9.12
C ARG A 6 -0.63 13.22 9.39
N VAL A 7 0.24 12.22 9.49
CA VAL A 7 -0.16 10.82 9.75
C VAL A 7 -0.83 10.69 11.13
N VAL A 8 -0.32 11.40 12.14
CA VAL A 8 -0.89 11.42 13.50
C VAL A 8 -2.30 12.04 13.47
N ALA A 9 -2.48 13.15 12.76
CA ALA A 9 -3.78 13.79 12.60
C ALA A 9 -4.78 12.92 11.80
N GLU A 10 -4.35 12.32 10.68
CA GLU A 10 -5.18 11.40 9.87
C GLU A 10 -5.60 10.16 10.67
N ALA A 11 -4.79 9.74 11.64
CA ALA A 11 -5.14 8.67 12.57
C ALA A 11 -6.11 9.11 13.70
N GLY A 12 -6.55 10.38 13.73
CA GLY A 12 -7.44 10.94 14.75
C GLY A 12 -6.76 11.13 16.12
N LEU A 13 -5.43 11.19 16.14
CA LEU A 13 -4.65 11.38 17.36
C LEU A 13 -4.36 12.87 17.59
N PRO A 14 -4.26 13.32 18.86
CA PRO A 14 -3.93 14.71 19.14
C PRO A 14 -2.56 15.02 18.52
N ALA A 15 -2.52 16.05 17.67
CA ALA A 15 -1.31 16.53 17.02
C ALA A 15 -0.41 17.23 18.06
N SER A 16 0.14 16.46 19.00
CA SER A 16 1.21 16.92 19.88
C SER A 16 2.50 17.00 19.07
N SER A 17 3.32 18.02 19.33
CA SER A 17 4.61 18.21 18.66
C SER A 17 5.41 16.90 18.65
N ALA A 18 5.84 16.47 17.46
CA ALA A 18 6.32 15.13 17.12
C ALA A 18 7.53 14.59 17.92
N ILE A 19 7.99 15.31 18.95
CA ILE A 19 9.19 14.97 19.73
C ILE A 19 8.90 13.82 20.72
N SER A 20 7.64 13.59 21.12
CA SER A 20 7.29 12.49 22.03
C SER A 20 5.89 11.92 21.75
N LEU A 21 5.80 11.00 20.79
CA LEU A 21 4.62 10.14 20.65
C LEU A 21 4.59 9.13 21.80
N GLU A 22 3.53 9.15 22.61
CA GLU A 22 3.35 8.15 23.67
C GLU A 22 3.26 6.74 23.07
N VAL A 23 3.72 5.73 23.82
CA VAL A 23 3.70 4.31 23.41
C VAL A 23 2.31 3.86 22.97
N LYS A 24 1.26 4.30 23.70
CA LYS A 24 -0.14 3.98 23.35
C LYS A 24 -0.55 4.49 21.98
N TYR A 25 0.02 5.60 21.51
CA TYR A 25 -0.25 6.17 20.18
C TYR A 25 0.51 5.44 19.08
N LEU A 26 1.72 4.98 19.37
CA LEU A 26 2.50 4.14 18.44
C LEU A 26 1.79 2.81 18.17
N ASP A 27 1.25 2.16 19.20
CA ASP A 27 0.46 0.94 19.01
C ASP A 27 -0.78 1.21 18.14
N GLN A 28 -1.52 2.29 18.42
CA GLN A 28 -2.69 2.66 17.60
C GLN A 28 -2.32 2.95 16.13
N LEU A 29 -1.21 3.64 15.88
CA LEU A 29 -0.72 3.89 14.52
C LEU A 29 -0.34 2.57 13.81
N TYR A 30 0.32 1.66 14.53
CA TYR A 30 0.68 0.36 13.99
C TYR A 30 -0.57 -0.48 13.65
N GLN A 31 -1.56 -0.57 14.54
CA GLN A 31 -2.79 -1.32 14.30
C GLN A 31 -3.58 -0.78 13.09
N LYS A 32 -3.49 0.53 12.81
CA LYS A 32 -4.11 1.17 11.63
C LYS A 32 -3.28 1.04 10.35
N SER A 33 -2.00 0.68 10.45
CA SER A 33 -1.13 0.57 9.28
C SER A 33 -1.43 -0.70 8.47
N PRO A 34 -1.51 -0.63 7.13
CA PRO A 34 -1.63 -1.80 6.26
C PRO A 34 -0.59 -2.90 6.54
N ILE A 35 0.59 -2.53 7.05
CA ILE A 35 1.67 -3.49 7.33
C ILE A 35 1.36 -4.42 8.51
N SER A 36 0.54 -4.01 9.47
CA SER A 36 0.15 -4.86 10.60
C SER A 36 -0.71 -6.03 10.13
N PHE A 37 -1.52 -5.81 9.09
CA PHE A 37 -2.31 -6.86 8.45
C PHE A 37 -1.45 -7.84 7.65
N ALA A 38 -0.33 -7.38 7.07
CA ALA A 38 0.61 -8.29 6.42
C ALA A 38 1.25 -9.27 7.42
N ASN A 39 1.48 -8.86 8.66
CA ASN A 39 2.08 -9.70 9.70
C ASN A 39 1.10 -10.72 10.30
N ASN A 40 -0.20 -10.44 10.28
CA ASN A 40 -1.23 -11.34 10.80
C ASN A 40 -1.61 -12.44 9.79
N VAL A 41 -0.73 -13.44 9.68
CA VAL A 41 -0.88 -14.62 8.79
C VAL A 41 -2.24 -15.30 8.91
N HIS A 42 -2.93 -15.24 10.06
CA HIS A 42 -4.26 -15.84 10.24
C HIS A 42 -5.39 -15.01 9.58
N LEU A 43 -5.34 -13.67 9.68
CA LEU A 43 -6.27 -12.77 8.97
C LEU A 43 -5.96 -12.71 7.48
N MET A 44 -4.67 -12.85 7.13
CA MET A 44 -4.24 -12.90 5.75
C MET A 44 -4.60 -14.24 5.12
N LYS A 45 -4.51 -15.39 5.83
CA LYS A 45 -4.93 -16.72 5.33
C LYS A 45 -6.43 -16.83 5.02
N LEU A 46 -7.30 -16.15 5.78
CA LEU A 46 -8.72 -15.99 5.43
C LEU A 46 -8.94 -15.09 4.20
N LYS A 47 -7.92 -14.33 3.79
CA LYS A 47 -7.89 -13.44 2.61
C LYS A 47 -6.82 -13.82 1.57
N VAL A 48 -6.18 -15.00 1.69
CA VAL A 48 -4.97 -15.39 0.91
C VAL A 48 -5.28 -15.54 -0.58
N ASN A 49 -6.56 -15.56 -0.94
CA ASN A 49 -7.03 -15.57 -2.32
C ASN A 49 -7.25 -14.18 -2.93
N ASN A 50 -6.81 -13.08 -2.29
CA ASN A 50 -6.96 -11.74 -2.85
C ASN A 50 -5.64 -11.24 -3.42
N PRO A 51 -5.44 -11.34 -4.74
CA PRO A 51 -4.31 -10.72 -5.39
C PRO A 51 -4.26 -9.22 -5.13
N VAL A 52 -3.05 -8.67 -5.05
CA VAL A 52 -2.80 -7.23 -4.86
C VAL A 52 -2.04 -6.67 -6.05
N LEU A 53 -2.49 -5.52 -6.55
CA LEU A 53 -1.78 -4.70 -7.53
C LEU A 53 -1.38 -3.38 -6.87
N LEU A 54 -0.08 -3.07 -6.89
CA LEU A 54 0.46 -1.79 -6.43
C LEU A 54 0.91 -0.96 -7.63
N LEU A 55 0.51 0.30 -7.68
CA LEU A 55 0.86 1.27 -8.73
C LEU A 55 1.53 2.44 -8.03
N LEU A 56 2.84 2.62 -8.24
CA LEU A 56 3.66 3.56 -7.48
C LEU A 56 4.32 4.57 -8.41
N GLY A 57 4.36 5.85 -8.00
CA GLY A 57 5.19 6.88 -8.62
C GLY A 57 6.57 6.92 -7.98
N SER A 58 7.65 6.88 -8.77
CA SER A 58 9.03 6.97 -8.26
C SER A 58 9.33 8.32 -7.63
N ASP A 59 8.66 9.38 -8.09
CA ASP A 59 8.92 10.76 -7.71
C ASP A 59 7.87 11.31 -6.73
N ASP A 60 7.04 10.42 -6.15
CA ASP A 60 6.04 10.77 -5.14
C ASP A 60 6.71 11.27 -3.83
N LYS A 61 6.52 12.56 -3.54
CA LYS A 61 7.02 13.21 -2.32
C LYS A 61 6.05 13.17 -1.14
N ARG A 62 4.78 12.85 -1.39
CA ARG A 62 3.73 12.77 -0.35
C ARG A 62 3.77 11.40 0.31
N VAL A 63 3.80 10.35 -0.50
CA VAL A 63 3.90 8.95 -0.08
C VAL A 63 5.05 8.32 -0.85
N THR A 64 6.25 8.42 -0.30
CA THR A 64 7.48 7.92 -0.95
C THR A 64 7.34 6.47 -1.39
N MET A 65 7.80 6.16 -2.61
CA MET A 65 7.77 4.82 -3.22
C MET A 65 8.26 3.71 -2.27
N ASP A 66 9.25 4.00 -1.43
CA ASP A 66 9.82 3.05 -0.47
C ASP A 66 8.78 2.43 0.49
N GLN A 67 7.73 3.17 0.85
CA GLN A 67 6.65 2.64 1.69
C GLN A 67 5.86 1.55 0.95
N GLY A 68 5.55 1.78 -0.33
CA GLY A 68 4.91 0.79 -1.19
C GLY A 68 5.81 -0.43 -1.44
N LEU A 69 7.11 -0.22 -1.65
CA LEU A 69 8.07 -1.31 -1.82
C LEU A 69 8.27 -2.14 -0.55
N GLN A 70 8.27 -1.50 0.63
CA GLN A 70 8.31 -2.21 1.90
C GLN A 70 7.08 -3.11 2.07
N PHE A 71 5.89 -2.60 1.73
CA PHE A 71 4.66 -3.39 1.77
C PHE A 71 4.69 -4.55 0.76
N TYR A 72 5.14 -4.29 -0.48
CA TYR A 72 5.36 -5.31 -1.51
C TYR A 72 6.26 -6.45 -1.02
N ARG A 73 7.43 -6.12 -0.45
CA ARG A 73 8.40 -7.09 0.07
C ARG A 73 7.78 -7.94 1.17
N ASN A 74 7.01 -7.33 2.08
CA ASN A 74 6.31 -8.02 3.15
C ASN A 74 5.25 -9.00 2.63
N LEU A 75 4.45 -8.61 1.64
CA LEU A 75 3.48 -9.48 0.99
C LEU A 75 4.17 -10.63 0.24
N LYS A 76 5.23 -10.32 -0.51
CA LYS A 76 5.96 -11.29 -1.31
C LYS A 76 6.65 -12.35 -0.45
N ALA A 77 7.27 -11.95 0.66
CA ALA A 77 7.91 -12.86 1.63
C ALA A 77 6.92 -13.85 2.27
N ARG A 78 5.61 -13.55 2.22
CA ARG A 78 4.53 -14.37 2.76
C ARG A 78 3.76 -15.14 1.69
N ASN A 79 4.32 -15.23 0.48
CA ASN A 79 3.74 -15.94 -0.66
C ASN A 79 2.38 -15.39 -1.14
N CYS A 80 2.08 -14.11 -0.91
CA CYS A 80 0.90 -13.47 -1.51
C CYS A 80 1.05 -13.30 -3.03
N ASP A 81 -0.07 -13.40 -3.76
CA ASP A 81 -0.16 -12.99 -5.17
C ASP A 81 -0.13 -11.46 -5.25
N VAL A 82 1.07 -10.88 -5.38
CA VAL A 82 1.27 -9.44 -5.46
C VAL A 82 2.05 -9.05 -6.72
N LYS A 83 1.58 -8.01 -7.41
CA LYS A 83 2.26 -7.34 -8.53
C LYS A 83 2.48 -5.87 -8.18
N VAL A 84 3.62 -5.31 -8.60
CA VAL A 84 3.94 -3.90 -8.46
C VAL A 84 4.34 -3.32 -9.81
N MET A 85 3.83 -2.13 -10.12
CA MET A 85 4.26 -1.29 -11.23
C MET A 85 4.84 -0.01 -10.66
N ILE A 86 5.97 0.43 -11.20
CA ILE A 86 6.64 1.67 -10.82
C ILE A 86 6.67 2.56 -12.05
N TYR A 87 6.16 3.77 -11.91
CA TYR A 87 6.08 4.77 -12.97
C TYR A 87 6.98 5.95 -12.61
N GLN A 88 7.66 6.51 -13.60
CA GLN A 88 8.46 7.71 -13.43
C GLN A 88 7.57 8.95 -13.40
N ASP A 89 6.88 9.14 -12.28
CA ASP A 89 5.91 10.21 -12.05
C ASP A 89 5.73 10.46 -10.54
N GLY A 90 5.02 11.53 -10.19
CA GLY A 90 4.66 11.91 -8.85
C GLY A 90 3.41 11.21 -8.31
N HIS A 91 2.74 11.86 -7.37
CA HIS A 91 1.66 11.28 -6.57
C HIS A 91 0.40 10.89 -7.37
N THR A 92 0.08 11.67 -8.41
CA THR A 92 -1.18 11.60 -9.14
C THR A 92 -1.11 10.73 -10.39
N LEU A 93 0.09 10.32 -10.83
CA LEU A 93 0.31 9.56 -12.06
C LEU A 93 -0.40 10.22 -13.26
N GLU A 94 -0.06 11.48 -13.54
CA GLU A 94 -0.80 12.38 -14.43
C GLU A 94 -0.47 12.20 -15.92
N SER A 95 0.72 11.65 -16.23
CA SER A 95 1.12 11.48 -17.62
C SER A 95 0.13 10.58 -18.38
N SER A 96 -0.34 11.04 -19.54
CA SER A 96 -1.32 10.31 -20.36
C SER A 96 -0.84 8.89 -20.76
N GLU A 97 0.45 8.74 -21.05
CA GLU A 97 1.05 7.45 -21.36
C GLU A 97 1.03 6.51 -20.15
N ILE A 98 1.33 7.05 -18.96
CA ILE A 98 1.30 6.33 -17.69
C ILE A 98 -0.13 5.94 -17.32
N GLN A 99 -1.10 6.83 -17.48
CA GLN A 99 -2.52 6.53 -17.25
C GLN A 99 -3.03 5.42 -18.16
N THR A 100 -2.64 5.44 -19.44
CA THR A 100 -3.00 4.40 -20.41
C THR A 100 -2.39 3.06 -20.00
N SER A 101 -1.09 3.04 -19.69
CA SER A 101 -0.38 1.84 -19.22
C SER A 101 -0.99 1.28 -17.93
N MET A 102 -1.24 2.15 -16.96
CA MET A 102 -1.88 1.84 -15.68
C MET A 102 -3.27 1.23 -15.89
N SER A 103 -4.09 1.86 -16.75
CA SER A 103 -5.45 1.37 -17.05
C SER A 103 -5.42 -0.02 -17.68
N MET A 104 -4.50 -0.25 -18.63
CA MET A 104 -4.31 -1.56 -19.25
C MET A 104 -3.86 -2.62 -18.25
N GLU A 105 -2.95 -2.26 -17.34
CA GLU A 105 -2.49 -3.17 -16.29
C GLU A 105 -3.61 -3.51 -15.30
N ILE A 106 -4.42 -2.52 -14.88
CA ILE A 106 -5.60 -2.75 -14.05
C ILE A 106 -6.56 -3.72 -14.74
N LEU A 107 -6.88 -3.49 -16.02
CA LEU A 107 -7.77 -4.37 -16.79
C LEU A 107 -7.23 -5.79 -16.88
N ASN A 108 -5.93 -5.95 -17.16
CA ASN A 108 -5.28 -7.27 -17.22
C ASN A 108 -5.32 -7.98 -15.86
N PHE A 109 -5.06 -7.24 -14.79
CA PHE A 109 -5.13 -7.75 -13.43
C PHE A 109 -6.57 -8.20 -13.08
N LEU A 110 -7.57 -7.38 -13.37
CA LEU A 110 -8.98 -7.72 -13.12
C LEU A 110 -9.45 -8.94 -13.92
N LYS A 111 -9.04 -9.04 -15.19
CA LYS A 111 -9.30 -10.22 -16.03
C LYS A 111 -8.68 -11.48 -15.40
N ARG A 112 -7.41 -11.40 -14.98
CA ARG A 112 -6.69 -12.51 -14.34
C ARG A 112 -7.38 -13.00 -13.08
N ILE A 113 -7.81 -12.10 -12.20
CA ILE A 113 -8.46 -12.49 -10.94
C ILE A 113 -9.87 -13.07 -11.17
N THR A 114 -10.62 -12.52 -12.13
CA THR A 114 -11.97 -13.01 -12.48
C THR A 114 -11.92 -14.35 -13.21
N ALA A 115 -10.89 -14.60 -14.01
CA ALA A 115 -10.70 -15.90 -14.65
C ALA A 115 -10.40 -16.99 -13.62
N LYS A 116 -9.50 -16.71 -12.65
CA LYS A 116 -9.16 -17.62 -11.56
C LYS A 116 -10.37 -18.00 -10.69
N SER A 117 -11.31 -17.08 -10.47
CA SER A 117 -12.50 -17.36 -9.65
C SER A 117 -13.54 -18.25 -10.33
N LYS A 118 -13.48 -18.42 -11.66
CA LYS A 118 -14.41 -19.29 -12.41
C LYS A 118 -13.92 -20.74 -12.54
N THR A 119 -12.66 -21.01 -12.18
CA THR A 119 -12.01 -22.32 -12.31
C THR A 119 -11.83 -23.04 -10.97
N GLN A 120 -12.31 -22.43 -9.88
CA GLN A 120 -12.46 -23.03 -8.54
C GLN A 120 -13.93 -23.33 -8.29
#